data_AF-A0A8B6C7F8-F1
#
_entry.id   AF-A0A8B6C7F8-F1
#
_cell.length_a   1.000
_cell.length_b   1.000
_cell.length_c   1.000
_cell.angle_alpha   90.00
_cell.angle_beta   90.00
_cell.angle_gamma   90.00
#
_symmetry.space_group_name_H-M   'P 1'
#
loop_
_entity.id
_entity.type
_entity.pdbx_description
1 polymer ?
#
loop_
_entity_poly.entity_id
_entity_poly.type
_entity_poly.pdbx_seq_one_letter_code
_entity_poly.pdbx_strand_id
1 'polypeptide(L)'
;MGSEWFKNMCGVQLTDKQMENIPHTRTELGIHISTKFAQMFGIMGTCIVGPIAGAVNKDTRNWPDIKDKMTTMGTGGVALGFVVGPLLTYSLMKNQDDYRVWDRCYRIRHSRNQVRVDQLSLLGSACGAGVAAYTGNGAAFGGLVGMTSGVILAALYNSATTKKNKK
;
A
#
# COMPACT_ATOMS: atom_id res chain seq x y z
N MET A 1 -4.82 6.23 -17.73
CA MET A 1 -5.47 5.01 -17.19
C MET A 1 -6.96 5.12 -17.38
N GLY A 2 -7.65 4.00 -17.57
CA GLY A 2 -9.11 3.98 -17.74
C GLY A 2 -9.88 4.11 -16.43
N SER A 3 -11.10 4.65 -16.48
CA SER A 3 -12.04 4.74 -15.35
C SER A 3 -12.36 3.38 -14.74
N GLU A 4 -12.36 2.32 -15.55
CA GLU A 4 -12.61 0.95 -15.11
C GLU A 4 -11.53 0.44 -14.14
N TRP A 5 -10.26 0.75 -14.38
CA TRP A 5 -9.20 0.40 -13.42
C TRP A 5 -9.46 0.99 -12.04
N PHE A 6 -9.86 2.27 -12.00
CA PHE A 6 -10.13 2.96 -10.74
C PHE A 6 -11.35 2.38 -10.03
N LYS A 7 -12.42 2.07 -10.78
CA LYS A 7 -13.59 1.37 -10.25
C LYS A 7 -13.22 0.04 -9.60
N ASN A 8 -12.38 -0.77 -10.26
CA ASN A 8 -11.91 -2.03 -9.68
C ASN A 8 -11.05 -1.80 -8.42
N MET A 9 -10.16 -0.80 -8.44
CA MET A 9 -9.41 -0.39 -7.26
C MET A 9 -10.30 0.09 -6.12
N CYS A 10 -11.43 0.76 -6.40
CA CYS A 10 -12.42 1.16 -5.40
C CYS A 10 -13.37 0.02 -4.97
N GLY A 11 -13.25 -1.17 -5.55
CA GLY A 11 -14.02 -2.35 -5.15
C GLY A 11 -15.36 -2.49 -5.87
N VAL A 12 -15.62 -1.63 -6.86
CA VAL A 12 -16.76 -1.79 -7.75
C VAL A 12 -16.52 -3.05 -8.60
N GLN A 13 -17.51 -3.94 -8.62
CA GLN A 13 -17.44 -5.14 -9.43
C GLN A 13 -17.58 -4.75 -10.91
N LEU A 14 -16.61 -5.17 -11.71
CA LEU A 14 -16.64 -5.04 -13.15
C LEU A 14 -16.97 -6.39 -13.78
N THR A 15 -17.59 -6.34 -14.96
CA THR A 15 -17.77 -7.54 -15.78
C THR A 15 -16.41 -8.02 -16.32
N ASP A 16 -16.28 -9.31 -16.63
CA ASP A 16 -15.03 -9.88 -17.15
C ASP A 16 -14.57 -9.17 -18.43
N LYS A 17 -15.50 -8.81 -19.33
CA LYS A 17 -15.21 -8.04 -20.54
C LYS A 17 -14.63 -6.65 -20.24
N GLN A 18 -15.09 -6.00 -19.17
CA GLN A 18 -14.54 -4.71 -18.74
C GLN A 18 -13.17 -4.86 -18.09
N MET A 19 -12.96 -5.94 -17.32
CA MET A 19 -11.65 -6.25 -16.72
C MET A 19 -10.60 -6.63 -17.75
N GLU A 20 -10.99 -7.26 -18.86
CA GLU A 20 -10.10 -7.66 -19.94
C GLU A 20 -9.55 -6.45 -20.71
N ASN A 21 -10.43 -5.49 -21.01
CA ASN A 21 -10.18 -4.36 -21.91
C ASN A 21 -9.59 -3.11 -21.23
N ILE A 22 -9.00 -3.23 -20.04
CA ILE A 22 -8.38 -2.08 -19.36
C ILE A 22 -7.09 -1.68 -20.07
N PRO A 23 -6.96 -0.42 -20.55
CA PRO A 23 -5.81 0.05 -21.31
C PRO A 23 -4.60 0.35 -20.40
N HIS A 24 -3.39 0.34 -20.99
CA HIS A 24 -2.11 0.67 -20.34
C HIS A 24 -1.69 -0.26 -19.18
N THR A 25 -1.60 -1.56 -19.45
CA THR A 25 -1.15 -2.60 -18.50
C THR A 25 0.21 -2.30 -17.87
N ARG A 26 1.15 -1.71 -18.63
CA ARG A 26 2.47 -1.32 -18.12
C ARG A 26 2.39 -0.29 -16.99
N THR A 27 1.57 0.73 -17.16
CA THR A 27 1.35 1.78 -16.16
C THR A 27 0.60 1.24 -14.94
N GLU A 28 -0.41 0.39 -15.16
CA GLU A 28 -1.13 -0.29 -14.09
C GLU A 28 -0.21 -1.13 -13.21
N LEU A 29 0.65 -1.95 -13.83
CA LEU A 29 1.61 -2.77 -13.09
C LEU A 29 2.58 -1.90 -12.31
N GLY A 30 3.04 -0.79 -12.90
CA GLY A 30 3.90 0.17 -12.22
C GLY A 30 3.26 0.81 -11.00
N ILE A 31 2.00 1.20 -11.08
CA ILE A 31 1.27 1.79 -9.95
C ILE A 31 1.04 0.75 -8.86
N HIS A 32 0.64 -0.47 -9.23
CA HIS A 32 0.49 -1.56 -8.26
C HIS A 32 1.80 -1.82 -7.51
N ILE A 33 2.91 -2.00 -8.23
CA ILE A 33 4.23 -2.22 -7.61
C ILE A 33 4.60 -1.03 -6.73
N SER A 34 4.48 0.20 -7.23
CA SER A 34 4.81 1.42 -6.46
C SER A 34 4.00 1.51 -5.18
N THR A 35 2.72 1.16 -5.21
CA THR A 35 1.83 1.16 -4.04
C THR A 35 2.29 0.12 -3.01
N LYS A 36 2.67 -1.08 -3.46
CA LYS A 36 3.20 -2.13 -2.58
C LYS A 36 4.53 -1.73 -1.94
N PHE A 37 5.43 -1.11 -2.70
CA PHE A 37 6.70 -0.63 -2.16
C PHE A 37 6.50 0.55 -1.19
N ALA A 38 5.59 1.47 -1.49
CA ALA A 38 5.22 2.56 -0.58
C ALA A 38 4.64 2.04 0.75
N GLN A 39 3.71 1.07 0.70
CA GLN A 39 3.19 0.40 1.89
C GLN A 39 4.30 -0.28 2.68
N MET A 40 5.13 -1.09 2.01
CA MET A 40 6.20 -1.85 2.65
C MET A 40 7.22 -0.95 3.33
N PHE A 41 7.79 0.02 2.63
CA PHE A 41 8.79 0.92 3.20
C PHE A 41 8.18 1.89 4.20
N GLY A 42 6.94 2.33 4.01
CA GLY A 42 6.22 3.13 5.00
C GLY A 42 6.00 2.38 6.32
N ILE A 43 5.58 1.12 6.25
CA ILE A 43 5.41 0.25 7.43
C ILE A 43 6.77 -0.02 8.09
N MET A 44 7.80 -0.37 7.32
CA MET A 44 9.15 -0.59 7.86
C MET A 44 9.71 0.66 8.53
N GLY A 45 9.57 1.83 7.88
CA GLY A 45 9.99 3.12 8.41
C GLY A 45 9.28 3.47 9.71
N THR A 46 7.96 3.30 9.76
CA THR A 46 7.12 3.68 10.90
C THR A 46 7.22 2.69 12.06
N CYS A 47 7.20 1.39 11.79
CA CYS A 47 7.05 0.35 12.84
C CYS A 47 8.38 -0.26 13.29
N ILE A 48 9.44 -0.15 12.48
CA ILE A 48 10.73 -0.81 12.76
C ILE A 48 11.83 0.23 12.90
N VAL A 49 12.14 0.94 11.81
CA VAL A 49 13.31 1.82 11.75
C VAL A 49 13.15 3.04 12.66
N GLY A 50 12.01 3.71 12.63
CA GLY A 50 11.71 4.89 13.45
C GLY A 50 11.80 4.63 14.96
N PRO A 51 11.12 3.61 15.51
CA PRO A 51 11.19 3.29 16.93
C PRO A 51 12.60 2.91 17.38
N ILE A 52 13.32 2.12 16.58
CA ILE A 52 14.71 1.74 16.88
C ILE A 52 15.60 2.98 16.90
N ALA A 53 15.49 3.86 15.88
CA ALA A 53 16.27 5.10 15.81
C ALA A 53 15.99 6.03 17.00
N GLY A 54 14.72 6.15 17.42
CA GLY A 54 14.34 6.94 18.59
C GLY A 54 14.80 6.33 19.92
N ALA A 55 14.83 5.00 20.05
CA ALA A 55 15.22 4.30 21.27
C ALA A 55 16.76 4.21 21.48
N VAL A 56 17.53 4.23 20.39
CA VAL A 56 19.00 4.17 20.44
C VAL A 56 19.60 5.49 20.96
N ASN A 57 19.03 6.63 20.56
CA ASN A 57 19.49 7.94 21.01
C ASN A 57 18.93 8.27 22.39
N LYS A 58 19.82 8.47 23.38
CA LYS A 58 19.44 8.73 24.78
C LYS A 58 18.58 9.99 24.93
N ASP A 59 18.82 11.00 24.11
CA ASP A 59 18.14 12.29 24.16
C ASP A 59 16.71 12.23 23.58
N THR A 60 16.39 11.22 22.77
CA THR A 60 15.09 11.08 22.08
C THR A 60 14.24 9.93 22.62
N ARG A 61 14.53 9.43 23.83
CA ARG A 61 13.79 8.33 24.47
C ARG A 61 12.43 8.73 25.05
N ASN A 62 11.88 9.86 24.64
CA ASN A 62 10.53 10.26 25.00
C ASN A 62 9.55 9.88 23.88
N TRP A 63 8.28 9.72 24.23
CA TRP A 63 7.25 9.32 23.27
C TRP A 63 7.06 10.33 22.10
N PRO A 64 7.08 11.66 22.32
CA PRO A 64 6.98 12.64 21.24
C PRO A 64 8.09 12.51 20.19
N ASP A 65 9.35 12.35 20.60
CA ASP A 65 10.47 12.26 19.68
C ASP A 65 10.50 10.92 18.95
N ILE A 66 10.15 9.82 19.64
CA ILE A 66 9.97 8.51 18.98
C ILE A 66 8.89 8.61 17.92
N LYS A 67 7.74 9.23 18.23
CA LYS A 67 6.65 9.45 17.27
C LYS A 67 7.11 10.30 16.08
N ASP A 68 7.91 11.34 16.31
CA ASP A 68 8.47 12.16 15.23
C ASP A 68 9.41 11.35 14.33
N LYS A 69 10.28 10.51 14.90
CA LYS A 69 11.14 9.59 14.12
C LYS A 69 10.35 8.54 13.37
N MET A 70 9.31 7.96 13.98
CA MET A 70 8.38 7.06 13.30
C MET A 70 7.73 7.74 12.09
N THR A 71 7.27 8.97 12.27
CA THR A 71 6.63 9.74 11.19
C THR A 71 7.62 10.06 10.08
N THR A 72 8.79 10.58 10.41
CA THR A 72 9.82 10.99 9.43
C THR A 72 10.36 9.80 8.64
N MET A 73 10.67 8.69 9.32
CA MET A 73 11.16 7.48 8.65
C MET A 73 10.04 6.79 7.85
N GLY A 74 8.80 6.86 8.34
CA GLY A 74 7.62 6.34 7.64
C GLY A 74 7.30 7.10 6.36
N THR A 75 7.20 8.43 6.42
CA THR A 75 6.96 9.28 5.25
C THR A 75 8.11 9.21 4.25
N GLY A 76 9.35 9.22 4.74
CA GLY A 76 10.54 8.98 3.93
C GLY A 76 10.51 7.61 3.24
N GLY A 77 10.07 6.57 3.96
CA GLY A 77 9.88 5.23 3.40
C GLY A 77 8.80 5.19 2.30
N VAL A 78 7.66 5.84 2.51
CA VAL A 78 6.61 5.97 1.48
C VAL A 78 7.16 6.67 0.23
N ALA A 79 7.87 7.79 0.40
CA ALA A 79 8.49 8.52 -0.70
C ALA A 79 9.52 7.64 -1.44
N LEU A 80 10.36 6.91 -0.71
CA LEU A 80 11.31 5.95 -1.28
C LEU A 80 10.58 4.86 -2.07
N GLY A 81 9.43 4.38 -1.61
CA GLY A 81 8.63 3.38 -2.31
C GLY A 81 8.10 3.87 -3.66
N PHE A 82 7.70 5.14 -3.74
CA PHE A 82 7.29 5.76 -5.00
C PHE A 82 8.43 6.02 -5.98
N VAL A 83 9.69 6.05 -5.51
CA VAL A 83 10.87 6.14 -6.39
C VAL A 83 11.35 4.75 -6.81
N VAL A 84 11.50 3.84 -5.85
CA VAL A 84 12.00 2.48 -6.10
C VAL A 84 11.00 1.64 -6.91
N GLY A 85 9.70 1.82 -6.68
CA GLY A 85 8.63 1.08 -7.36
C GLY A 85 8.69 1.21 -8.89
N PRO A 86 8.68 2.43 -9.45
CA PRO A 86 8.79 2.63 -10.90
C PRO A 86 10.14 2.17 -11.47
N LEU A 87 11.24 2.36 -10.74
CA LEU A 87 12.57 1.90 -11.16
C LEU A 87 12.63 0.37 -11.29
N LEU A 88 12.13 -0.35 -10.28
CA LEU A 88 12.04 -1.80 -10.32
C LEU A 88 11.06 -2.27 -11.39
N THR A 89 9.93 -1.59 -11.54
CA THR A 89 8.96 -1.87 -12.61
C THR A 89 9.64 -1.79 -13.97
N TYR A 90 10.34 -0.69 -14.26
CA TYR A 90 11.05 -0.51 -15.51
C TYR A 90 12.11 -1.61 -15.74
N SER A 91 12.93 -1.89 -14.72
CA SER A 91 13.97 -2.93 -14.79
C SER A 91 13.39 -4.33 -15.03
N LEU A 92 12.27 -4.66 -14.39
CA LEU A 92 11.61 -5.96 -14.53
C LEU A 92 10.84 -6.09 -15.85
N MET A 93 10.42 -4.98 -16.45
CA MET A 93 9.56 -4.96 -17.64
C MET A 93 10.29 -4.71 -18.95
N LYS A 94 11.54 -4.23 -18.93
CA LYS A 94 12.31 -3.88 -20.13
C LYS A 94 12.46 -5.05 -21.12
N ASN A 95 12.48 -6.29 -20.62
CA ASN A 95 12.69 -7.51 -21.41
C ASN A 95 11.47 -8.45 -21.42
N GLN A 96 10.27 -7.95 -21.07
CA GLN A 96 9.07 -8.79 -21.00
C GLN A 96 8.11 -8.49 -22.15
N ASP A 97 7.57 -9.57 -22.73
CA ASP A 97 6.52 -9.51 -23.75
C ASP A 97 5.26 -8.84 -23.20
N ASP A 98 4.57 -8.08 -24.05
CA ASP A 98 3.34 -7.37 -23.66
C ASP A 98 2.24 -8.32 -23.18
N TYR A 99 2.16 -9.53 -23.74
CA TYR A 99 1.22 -10.56 -23.28
C TYR A 99 1.50 -10.99 -21.83
N ARG A 100 2.76 -11.15 -21.43
CA ARG A 100 3.12 -11.53 -20.05
C ARG A 100 2.77 -10.43 -19.06
N VAL A 101 2.95 -9.18 -19.44
CA VAL A 101 2.54 -8.03 -18.64
C VAL A 101 1.03 -7.99 -18.50
N TRP A 102 0.30 -8.20 -19.60
CA TRP A 102 -1.16 -8.25 -19.61
C TRP A 102 -1.71 -9.38 -18.72
N ASP A 103 -1.19 -10.59 -18.86
CA ASP A 103 -1.60 -11.77 -18.07
C ASP A 103 -1.32 -11.55 -16.57
N ARG A 104 -0.19 -10.91 -16.23
CA ARG A 104 0.10 -10.52 -14.84
C ARG A 104 -0.91 -9.49 -14.30
N CYS A 105 -1.22 -8.44 -15.05
CA CYS A 105 -2.25 -7.47 -14.66
C CYS A 105 -3.61 -8.14 -14.50
N TYR A 106 -3.99 -9.02 -15.43
CA TYR A 106 -5.23 -9.77 -15.38
C TYR A 106 -5.36 -10.58 -14.09
N ARG A 107 -4.32 -11.33 -13.69
CA ARG A 107 -4.30 -12.05 -12.40
C ARG A 107 -4.42 -11.13 -11.19
N ILE A 108 -3.77 -9.95 -11.21
CA ILE A 108 -3.85 -8.98 -10.11
C ILE A 108 -5.28 -8.45 -9.97
N ARG A 109 -5.94 -8.11 -11.08
CA ARG A 109 -7.34 -7.63 -11.10
C ARG A 109 -8.30 -8.66 -10.49
N HIS A 110 -8.11 -9.94 -10.79
CA HIS A 110 -8.91 -11.03 -10.23
C HIS A 110 -8.53 -11.42 -8.79
N SER A 111 -7.34 -11.06 -8.32
CA SER A 111 -6.89 -11.38 -6.96
C SER A 111 -7.56 -10.47 -5.92
N ARG A 112 -8.79 -10.82 -5.53
CA ARG A 112 -9.58 -10.07 -4.54
C ARG A 112 -8.84 -9.86 -3.21
N ASN A 113 -8.01 -10.81 -2.80
CA ASN A 113 -7.24 -10.68 -1.57
C ASN A 113 -6.22 -9.54 -1.64
N GLN A 114 -5.54 -9.37 -2.78
CA GLN A 114 -4.55 -8.30 -2.96
C GLN A 114 -5.22 -6.94 -3.09
N VAL A 115 -6.31 -6.86 -3.84
CA VAL A 115 -7.09 -5.62 -4.03
C VAL A 115 -7.66 -5.12 -2.71
N ARG A 116 -8.18 -6.02 -1.86
CA ARG A 116 -8.67 -5.64 -0.51
C ARG A 116 -7.58 -5.05 0.37
N VAL A 117 -6.35 -5.57 0.30
CA VAL A 117 -5.22 -5.02 1.06
C VAL A 117 -4.95 -3.58 0.63
N ASP A 118 -4.94 -3.31 -0.67
CA ASP A 118 -4.71 -1.96 -1.19
C ASP A 118 -5.84 -1.00 -0.83
N GLN A 119 -7.09 -1.45 -0.94
CA GLN A 119 -8.27 -0.66 -0.53
C GLN A 119 -8.25 -0.30 0.94
N LEU A 120 -8.08 -1.29 1.81
CA LEU A 120 -8.10 -1.07 3.26
C LEU A 120 -6.89 -0.28 3.72
N SER A 121 -5.74 -0.45 3.07
CA SER A 121 -4.56 0.39 3.29
C SER A 121 -4.82 1.85 2.93
N LEU A 122 -5.41 2.13 1.76
CA LEU A 122 -5.68 3.50 1.30
C LEU A 122 -6.78 4.16 2.13
N LEU A 123 -7.88 3.45 2.38
CA LEU A 123 -8.97 3.91 3.24
C LEU A 123 -8.49 4.12 4.67
N GLY A 124 -7.72 3.17 5.21
CA GLY A 124 -7.11 3.28 6.53
C GLY A 124 -6.21 4.50 6.62
N SER A 125 -5.35 4.73 5.61
CA SER A 125 -4.50 5.92 5.56
C SER A 125 -5.30 7.22 5.52
N ALA A 126 -6.34 7.29 4.68
CA ALA A 126 -7.18 8.48 4.56
C ALA A 126 -7.94 8.77 5.86
N CYS A 127 -8.60 7.76 6.43
CA CYS A 127 -9.31 7.86 7.71
C CYS A 127 -8.37 8.21 8.86
N GLY A 128 -7.21 7.56 8.94
CA GLY A 128 -6.20 7.79 9.97
C GLY A 128 -5.63 9.21 9.91
N ALA A 129 -5.34 9.71 8.71
CA ALA A 129 -4.90 11.09 8.51
C ALA A 129 -5.98 12.10 8.93
N GLY A 130 -7.25 11.86 8.56
CA GLY A 130 -8.37 12.71 8.94
C GLY A 130 -8.60 12.77 10.45
N VAL A 131 -8.60 11.62 11.13
CA VAL A 131 -8.77 11.55 12.59
C VAL A 131 -7.58 12.20 13.31
N ALA A 132 -6.35 11.98 12.86
CA ALA A 132 -5.17 12.58 13.47
C ALA A 132 -5.09 14.09 13.23
N ALA A 133 -5.57 14.58 12.07
CA ALA A 133 -5.73 16.00 11.82
C ALA A 133 -6.75 16.63 12.77
N TYR A 134 -7.91 15.99 12.95
CA TYR A 134 -8.95 16.46 13.87
C TYR A 134 -8.50 16.47 15.34
N THR A 135 -7.72 15.47 15.76
CA THR A 135 -7.25 15.35 17.15
C THR A 135 -5.92 16.07 17.43
N GLY A 136 -5.35 16.79 16.46
CA GLY A 136 -4.07 17.51 16.62
C GLY A 136 -2.83 16.59 16.71
N ASN A 137 -2.95 15.31 16.38
CA ASN A 137 -1.90 14.31 16.50
C ASN A 137 -0.96 14.20 15.28
N GLY A 138 -1.13 15.07 14.27
CA GLY A 138 -0.34 15.08 13.05
C GLY A 138 -0.88 14.11 12.00
N ALA A 139 -1.35 14.67 10.88
CA ALA A 139 -2.01 13.92 9.80
C ALA A 139 -1.10 12.83 9.19
N ALA A 140 0.20 13.09 9.08
CA ALA A 140 1.16 12.14 8.52
C ALA A 140 1.29 10.87 9.39
N PHE A 141 1.42 11.02 10.70
CA PHE A 141 1.49 9.88 11.62
C PHE A 141 0.19 9.09 11.60
N GLY A 142 -0.96 9.78 11.66
CA GLY A 142 -2.27 9.13 11.57
C GLY A 142 -2.46 8.36 10.27
N GLY A 143 -2.01 8.92 9.15
CA GLY A 143 -2.04 8.26 7.86
C GLY A 143 -1.20 6.98 7.84
N LEU A 144 0.03 7.01 8.36
CA LEU A 144 0.91 5.84 8.43
C LEU A 144 0.35 4.73 9.33
N VAL A 145 -0.18 5.10 10.50
CA VAL A 145 -0.83 4.16 11.43
C VAL A 145 -2.09 3.55 10.79
N GLY A 146 -2.91 4.39 10.16
CA GLY A 146 -4.11 3.96 9.44
C GLY A 146 -3.80 3.05 8.25
N MET A 147 -2.74 3.34 7.51
CA MET A 147 -2.25 2.49 6.43
C MET A 147 -1.87 1.11 6.96
N THR A 148 -1.10 1.06 8.04
CA THR A 148 -0.62 -0.17 8.67
C THR A 148 -1.78 -1.00 9.22
N SER A 149 -2.72 -0.37 9.93
CA SER A 149 -3.90 -1.05 10.45
C SER A 149 -4.78 -1.61 9.34
N GLY A 150 -4.93 -0.89 8.22
CA GLY A 150 -5.62 -1.36 7.03
C GLY A 150 -5.00 -2.61 6.41
N VAL A 151 -3.66 -2.65 6.30
CA VAL A 151 -2.93 -3.83 5.80
C VAL A 151 -3.11 -5.03 6.73
N ILE A 152 -2.98 -4.83 8.05
CA ILE A 152 -3.16 -5.90 9.04
C ILE A 152 -4.60 -6.43 9.01
N LEU A 153 -5.60 -5.55 9.00
CA LEU A 153 -7.01 -5.93 8.98
C LEU A 153 -7.34 -6.73 7.72
N ALA A 154 -6.83 -6.31 6.56
CA ALA A 154 -6.97 -7.06 5.31
C ALA A 154 -6.33 -8.44 5.39
N ALA A 155 -5.12 -8.55 5.95
CA ALA A 155 -4.43 -9.83 6.12
C ALA A 155 -5.19 -10.78 7.06
N LEU A 156 -5.72 -10.27 8.18
CA LEU A 156 -6.55 -11.04 9.11
C LEU A 156 -7.85 -11.51 8.45
N TYR A 157 -8.53 -10.62 7.72
CA TYR A 157 -9.76 -10.95 7.01
C TYR A 157 -9.53 -12.03 5.93
N ASN A 158 -8.47 -11.88 5.13
CA ASN A 158 -8.10 -12.86 4.11
C ASN A 158 -7.73 -14.22 4.74
N SER A 159 -7.10 -14.22 5.92
CA SER A 159 -6.76 -15.44 6.65
C SER A 159 -8.00 -16.14 7.22
N ALA A 160 -8.94 -15.38 7.79
CA ALA A 160 -10.17 -15.91 8.34
C ALA A 160 -11.09 -16.51 7.26
N THR A 161 -11.24 -15.83 6.13
CA THR A 161 -12.03 -16.31 4.99
C THR A 161 -11.44 -17.58 4.37
N THR A 162 -10.12 -17.66 4.26
CA THR A 162 -9.43 -18.88 3.78
C THR A 162 -9.69 -20.08 4.70
N LYS A 163 -9.70 -19.88 6.03
CA LYS A 163 -10.02 -20.94 7.00
C LYS A 163 -11.48 -21.40 6.91
N LYS A 164 -12.41 -20.49 6.64
CA LYS A 164 -13.84 -20.80 6.50
C LYS A 164 -14.12 -21.69 5.28
N ASN A 165 -13.42 -21.48 4.17
CA ASN A 165 -13.61 -22.27 2.94
C ASN A 165 -12.95 -23.66 2.99
N LYS A 166 -12.14 -23.96 4.02
CA LYS A 166 -11.52 -25.27 4.25
C LYS A 166 -12.31 -26.15 5.24
N LYS A 167 -13.38 -25.63 5.82
CA LYS A 167 -14.33 -26.37 6.66
C LYS A 167 -15.58 -26.68 5.85
#